data_AF-A0A355U127-F1
#
_entry.id   AF-A0A355U127-F1
#
_cell.length_a   1.000
_cell.length_b   1.000
_cell.length_c   1.000
_cell.angle_alpha   90.00
_cell.angle_beta   90.00
_cell.angle_gamma   90.00
#
_symmetry.space_group_name_H-M   'P 1'
#
loop_
_entity.id
_entity.type
_entity.pdbx_description
1 polymer ?
#
loop_
_entity_poly.entity_id
_entity_poly.type
_entity_poly.pdbx_seq_one_letter_code
_entity_poly.pdbx_strand_id
1 'polypeptide(L)'
;MKLVINKKINANLIVTSIALFVALVAMIVYGIGVSRAGYFQGQDVSAVLAYGITGLIFFLLSDALNIICFDGIVGKYVKLVGVILKVVSSAFFVLACMSFVEARIEGIITLFFSNEEVLKEIQTADNMASADLAIASIALLGLSGLAGIVSSFFGYAEPKFEK
;
A
#
# COMPACT_ATOMS: atom_id res chain seq x y z
N MET A 1 31.01 -17.11 -0.36
CA MET A 1 29.75 -16.37 -0.48
C MET A 1 29.99 -15.22 -1.44
N LYS A 2 29.37 -15.23 -2.63
CA LYS A 2 29.47 -14.13 -3.60
C LYS A 2 28.17 -13.33 -3.53
N LEU A 3 28.27 -12.01 -3.40
CA LEU A 3 27.16 -11.07 -3.55
C LEU A 3 27.12 -10.62 -5.00
N VAL A 4 25.95 -10.67 -5.62
CA VAL A 4 25.74 -10.27 -7.01
C VAL A 4 24.54 -9.33 -7.09
N ILE A 5 24.71 -8.19 -7.77
CA ILE A 5 23.59 -7.30 -8.08
C ILE A 5 22.89 -7.84 -9.33
N ASN A 6 21.63 -8.22 -9.17
CA ASN A 6 20.83 -8.69 -10.29
C ASN A 6 20.33 -7.51 -11.12
N LYS A 7 20.91 -7.33 -12.31
CA LYS A 7 20.50 -6.27 -13.25
C LYS A 7 19.24 -6.60 -14.06
N LYS A 8 18.66 -7.80 -13.90
CA LYS A 8 17.46 -8.19 -14.64
C LYS A 8 16.19 -7.76 -13.91
N ILE A 9 15.44 -6.88 -14.56
CA ILE A 9 14.06 -6.60 -14.21
C ILE A 9 13.23 -7.86 -14.49
N ASN A 10 12.54 -8.35 -13.47
CA ASN A 10 11.69 -9.54 -13.55
C ASN A 10 10.24 -9.17 -13.23
N ALA A 11 9.29 -10.04 -13.62
CA ALA A 11 7.86 -9.79 -13.43
C ALA A 11 7.51 -9.57 -11.95
N ASN A 12 8.19 -10.25 -11.02
CA ASN A 12 7.99 -10.02 -9.60
C ASN A 12 8.33 -8.58 -9.21
N LEU A 13 9.52 -8.10 -9.54
CA LEU A 13 10.01 -6.75 -9.24
C LEU A 13 9.13 -5.67 -9.86
N ILE A 14 8.62 -5.88 -11.09
CA ILE A 14 7.71 -4.94 -11.74
C ILE A 14 6.41 -4.83 -10.93
N VAL A 15 5.77 -5.95 -10.61
CA VAL A 15 4.48 -5.95 -9.93
C VAL A 15 4.62 -5.40 -8.50
N THR A 16 5.68 -5.75 -7.77
CA THR A 16 5.94 -5.21 -6.43
C THR A 16 6.26 -3.73 -6.46
N SER A 17 7.04 -3.25 -7.43
CA SER A 17 7.33 -1.82 -7.60
C SER A 17 6.07 -1.00 -7.91
N ILE A 18 5.17 -1.53 -8.75
CA ILE A 18 3.87 -0.89 -9.01
C ILE A 18 3.02 -0.86 -7.73
N ALA A 19 2.94 -1.98 -7.00
CA ALA A 19 2.18 -2.06 -5.76
C ALA A 19 2.70 -1.07 -4.69
N LEU A 20 4.03 -0.94 -4.58
CA LEU A 20 4.72 0.01 -3.73
C LEU A 20 4.41 1.46 -4.14
N PHE A 21 4.45 1.77 -5.43
CA PHE A 21 4.12 3.11 -5.94
C PHE A 21 2.65 3.47 -5.66
N VAL A 22 1.71 2.56 -5.93
CA VAL A 22 0.29 2.76 -5.64
C VAL A 22 0.06 2.98 -4.13
N ALA A 23 0.79 2.24 -3.28
CA ALA A 23 0.67 2.38 -1.83
C ALA A 23 1.20 3.73 -1.36
N LEU A 24 2.31 4.19 -1.93
CA LEU A 24 2.89 5.49 -1.65
C LEU A 24 1.90 6.61 -2.02
N VAL A 25 1.30 6.53 -3.22
CA VAL A 25 0.27 7.49 -3.64
C VAL A 25 -0.92 7.45 -2.69
N ALA A 26 -1.37 6.26 -2.26
CA ALA A 26 -2.47 6.12 -1.31
C ALA A 26 -2.20 6.85 0.02
N MET A 27 -0.97 6.73 0.54
CA MET A 27 -0.55 7.39 1.78
C MET A 27 -0.43 8.91 1.61
N ILE A 28 0.02 9.39 0.46
CA ILE A 28 0.06 10.83 0.15
C ILE A 28 -1.36 11.39 0.08
N VAL A 29 -2.26 10.73 -0.65
CA VAL A 29 -3.68 11.12 -0.77
C VAL A 29 -4.34 11.12 0.61
N TYR A 30 -4.02 10.17 1.48
CA TYR A 30 -4.50 10.11 2.86
C TYR A 30 -4.03 11.34 3.65
N GLY A 31 -2.73 11.66 3.58
CA GLY A 31 -2.16 12.82 4.28
C GLY A 31 -2.77 14.14 3.81
N ILE A 32 -3.02 14.28 2.50
CA ILE A 32 -3.73 15.43 1.93
C ILE A 32 -5.18 15.47 2.45
N GLY A 33 -5.88 14.33 2.45
CA GLY A 33 -7.28 14.23 2.89
C GLY A 33 -7.48 14.65 4.34
N VAL A 34 -6.55 14.33 5.24
CA VAL A 34 -6.60 14.74 6.65
C VAL A 34 -6.22 16.21 6.85
N SER A 35 -5.38 16.76 5.98
CA SER A 35 -4.88 18.15 6.11
C SER A 35 -5.78 19.18 5.42
N ARG A 36 -6.58 18.75 4.44
CA ARG A 36 -7.47 19.62 3.65
C ARG A 36 -8.71 19.98 4.45
N ALA A 37 -9.23 21.19 4.22
CA ALA A 37 -10.56 21.59 4.67
C ALA A 37 -11.64 20.65 4.13
N GLY A 38 -12.58 20.29 4.99
CA GLY A 38 -13.69 19.41 4.65
C GLY A 38 -14.05 18.49 5.82
N TYR A 39 -14.98 17.57 5.56
CA TYR A 39 -15.63 16.74 6.58
C TYR A 39 -14.66 15.93 7.45
N PHE A 40 -13.54 15.45 6.88
CA PHE A 40 -12.55 14.62 7.58
C PHE A 40 -11.30 15.37 8.04
N GLN A 41 -11.31 16.70 8.02
CA GLN A 41 -10.15 17.51 8.41
C GLN A 41 -9.74 17.23 9.85
N GLY A 42 -8.44 16.99 10.07
CA GLY A 42 -7.87 16.76 11.39
C GLY A 42 -8.28 15.45 12.05
N GLN A 43 -8.96 14.55 11.33
CA GLN A 43 -9.34 13.24 11.85
C GLN A 43 -8.29 12.18 11.47
N ASP A 44 -7.04 12.32 11.93
CA ASP A 44 -6.04 11.31 11.62
C ASP A 44 -6.40 9.94 12.23
N VAL A 45 -6.13 8.88 11.47
CA VAL A 45 -6.31 7.50 11.88
C VAL A 45 -4.93 6.88 12.04
N SER A 46 -4.41 6.87 13.27
CA SER A 46 -3.02 6.44 13.53
C SER A 46 -2.74 5.01 13.06
N ALA A 47 -3.75 4.13 13.07
CA ALA A 47 -3.65 2.77 12.53
C ALA A 47 -3.32 2.75 11.02
N VAL A 48 -3.92 3.65 10.23
CA VAL A 48 -3.66 3.76 8.78
C VAL A 48 -2.21 4.15 8.53
N LEU A 49 -1.70 5.11 9.30
CA LEU A 49 -0.29 5.52 9.24
C LEU A 49 0.64 4.38 9.64
N ALA A 50 0.39 3.75 10.79
CA ALA A 50 1.23 2.68 11.32
C ALA A 50 1.30 1.50 10.35
N TYR A 51 0.15 1.01 9.88
CA TYR A 51 0.09 -0.12 8.96
C TYR A 51 0.59 0.24 7.56
N GLY A 52 0.20 1.39 7.02
CA GLY A 52 0.62 1.85 5.70
C GLY A 52 2.13 2.05 5.60
N ILE A 53 2.76 2.71 6.58
CA ILE A 53 4.22 2.91 6.61
C ILE A 53 4.96 1.58 6.80
N THR A 54 4.48 0.72 7.69
CA THR A 54 5.09 -0.61 7.90
C THR A 54 5.03 -1.45 6.62
N GLY A 55 3.88 -1.44 5.93
CA GLY A 55 3.71 -2.08 4.63
C GLY A 55 4.72 -1.57 3.59
N LEU A 56 4.86 -0.24 3.46
CA LEU A 56 5.82 0.39 2.54
C LEU A 56 7.26 -0.07 2.80
N ILE A 57 7.69 -0.05 4.07
CA ILE A 57 9.04 -0.47 4.47
C ILE A 57 9.29 -1.92 4.07
N PHE A 58 8.35 -2.82 4.38
CA PHE A 58 8.53 -4.25 4.07
C PHE A 58 8.54 -4.55 2.58
N PHE A 59 7.75 -3.84 1.76
CA PHE A 59 7.84 -3.98 0.31
C PHE A 59 9.18 -3.49 -0.23
N LEU A 60 9.64 -2.32 0.24
CA LEU A 60 10.92 -1.75 -0.18
C LEU A 60 12.07 -2.70 0.16
N LEU A 61 12.06 -3.30 1.35
CA LEU A 61 13.04 -4.31 1.76
C LEU A 61 12.95 -5.57 0.90
N SER A 62 11.75 -6.06 0.60
CA SER A 62 11.54 -7.20 -0.30
C SER A 62 12.15 -6.95 -1.68
N ASP A 63 11.96 -5.75 -2.24
CA ASP A 63 12.50 -5.38 -3.55
C ASP A 63 14.01 -5.21 -3.53
N ALA A 64 14.56 -4.61 -2.46
CA ALA A 64 15.99 -4.52 -2.26
C ALA A 64 16.64 -5.92 -2.20
N LEU A 65 16.00 -6.87 -1.51
CA LEU A 65 16.44 -8.27 -1.48
C LEU A 65 16.28 -9.00 -2.83
N ASN A 66 15.35 -8.56 -3.69
CA ASN A 66 15.24 -9.10 -5.06
C ASN A 66 16.41 -8.65 -5.95
N ILE A 67 16.88 -7.42 -5.73
CA ILE A 67 18.03 -6.85 -6.45
C ILE A 67 19.35 -7.45 -5.93
N ILE A 68 19.48 -7.66 -4.61
CA ILE A 68 20.68 -8.20 -3.98
C ILE A 68 20.61 -9.74 -3.93
N CYS A 69 21.36 -10.40 -4.82
CA CYS A 69 21.41 -11.86 -4.88
C CYS A 69 22.62 -12.42 -4.13
N PHE A 70 22.39 -13.51 -3.39
CA PHE A 70 23.44 -14.29 -2.73
C PHE A 70 23.47 -15.71 -3.30
N ASP A 71 24.68 -16.26 -3.42
CA ASP A 71 24.87 -17.65 -3.86
C ASP A 71 24.76 -18.65 -2.69
N GLY A 72 24.48 -19.92 -3.02
CA GLY A 72 24.41 -21.03 -2.08
C GLY A 72 23.21 -20.99 -1.11
N ILE A 73 23.37 -21.62 0.05
CA ILE A 73 22.32 -21.79 1.08
C ILE A 73 21.77 -20.43 1.55
N VAL A 74 22.62 -19.42 1.68
CA VAL A 74 22.23 -18.07 2.10
C VAL A 74 21.25 -17.43 1.10
N GLY A 75 21.46 -17.63 -0.19
CA GLY A 75 20.54 -17.17 -1.23
C GLY A 75 19.13 -17.72 -1.09
N LYS A 76 18.98 -18.98 -0.66
CA LYS A 76 17.67 -19.59 -0.41
C LYS A 76 16.95 -18.91 0.75
N TYR A 77 17.64 -18.66 1.86
CA TYR A 77 17.07 -17.96 3.01
C TYR A 77 16.70 -16.51 2.69
N VAL A 78 17.55 -15.79 1.95
CA VAL A 78 17.25 -14.40 1.56
C VAL A 78 16.00 -14.33 0.67
N LYS A 79 15.85 -15.25 -0.29
CA LYS A 79 14.62 -15.35 -1.10
C LYS A 79 13.40 -15.63 -0.24
N LEU A 80 13.51 -16.56 0.71
CA LEU A 80 12.41 -16.88 1.63
C LEU A 80 12.00 -15.66 2.47
N VAL A 81 12.97 -14.94 3.05
CA VAL A 81 12.72 -13.71 3.81
C VAL A 81 12.06 -12.65 2.94
N GLY A 82 12.53 -12.46 1.70
CA GLY A 82 11.90 -11.54 0.75
C GLY A 82 10.42 -11.87 0.49
N VAL A 83 10.11 -13.16 0.24
CA VAL A 83 8.72 -13.61 0.07
C VAL A 83 7.88 -13.34 1.32
N ILE A 84 8.40 -13.62 2.51
CA ILE A 84 7.69 -13.36 3.78
C ILE A 84 7.41 -11.86 3.94
N LEU A 85 8.43 -11.00 3.75
CA LEU A 85 8.28 -9.55 3.86
C LEU A 85 7.19 -9.02 2.91
N LYS A 86 7.14 -9.55 1.70
CA LYS A 86 6.14 -9.19 0.68
C LYS A 86 4.72 -9.58 1.09
N VAL A 87 4.52 -10.81 1.59
CA VAL A 87 3.20 -11.28 2.07
C VAL A 87 2.75 -10.48 3.29
N VAL A 88 3.66 -10.26 4.24
CA VAL A 88 3.37 -9.48 5.44
C VAL A 88 3.04 -8.02 5.08
N SER A 89 3.80 -7.41 4.17
CA SER A 89 3.55 -6.06 3.63
C SER A 89 2.14 -5.94 3.06
N SER A 90 1.73 -6.90 2.22
CA SER A 90 0.38 -6.96 1.66
C SER A 90 -0.71 -7.01 2.76
N ALA A 91 -0.52 -7.84 3.79
CA ALA A 91 -1.45 -7.89 4.92
C ALA A 91 -1.54 -6.54 5.64
N PHE A 92 -0.43 -5.82 5.82
CA PHE A 92 -0.43 -4.48 6.41
C PHE A 92 -1.23 -3.47 5.57
N PHE A 93 -1.17 -3.49 4.24
CA PHE A 93 -2.02 -2.60 3.43
C PHE A 93 -3.51 -2.94 3.54
N VAL A 94 -3.86 -4.22 3.65
CA VAL A 94 -5.26 -4.63 3.90
C VAL A 94 -5.71 -4.13 5.27
N LEU A 95 -4.90 -4.28 6.31
CA LEU A 95 -5.21 -3.77 7.65
C LEU A 95 -5.34 -2.23 7.67
N ALA A 96 -4.47 -1.53 6.95
CA ALA A 96 -4.57 -0.07 6.78
C ALA A 96 -5.89 0.31 6.09
N CYS A 97 -6.25 -0.40 5.02
CA CYS A 97 -7.50 -0.19 4.30
C CYS A 97 -8.73 -0.41 5.20
N MET A 98 -8.78 -1.54 5.92
CA MET A 98 -9.90 -1.84 6.84
C MET A 98 -10.03 -0.80 7.94
N SER A 99 -8.92 -0.44 8.59
CA SER A 99 -8.91 0.60 9.63
C SER A 99 -9.40 1.95 9.09
N PHE A 100 -9.08 2.25 7.83
CA PHE A 100 -9.51 3.49 7.22
C PHE A 100 -11.00 3.48 6.85
N VAL A 101 -11.50 2.35 6.32
CA VAL A 101 -12.92 2.16 6.05
C VAL A 101 -13.72 2.31 7.33
N GLU A 102 -13.34 1.64 8.41
CA GLU A 102 -14.01 1.73 9.71
C GLU A 102 -14.10 3.19 10.20
N ALA A 103 -13.02 3.96 10.06
CA ALA A 103 -12.97 5.35 10.47
C ALA A 103 -13.70 6.34 9.55
N ARG A 104 -14.15 5.92 8.36
CA ARG A 104 -14.72 6.82 7.34
C ARG A 104 -16.10 6.42 6.85
N ILE A 105 -16.52 5.18 7.06
CA ILE A 105 -17.75 4.63 6.49
C ILE A 105 -18.98 5.42 6.93
N GLU A 106 -19.07 5.79 8.21
CA GLU A 106 -20.20 6.59 8.72
C GLU A 106 -20.25 7.97 8.06
N GLY A 107 -19.12 8.68 8.01
CA GLY A 107 -19.05 10.01 7.40
C GLY A 107 -19.34 10.00 5.90
N ILE A 108 -18.87 8.96 5.19
CA ILE A 108 -19.17 8.75 3.76
C ILE A 108 -20.67 8.48 3.61
N ILE A 109 -21.26 7.61 4.44
CA ILE A 109 -22.71 7.34 4.38
C ILE A 109 -23.51 8.63 4.60
N THR A 110 -23.13 9.44 5.58
CA THR A 110 -23.79 10.72 5.83
C THR A 110 -23.70 11.65 4.61
N LEU A 111 -22.54 11.77 3.98
CA LEU A 111 -22.35 12.67 2.82
C LEU A 111 -23.07 12.24 1.54
N PHE A 112 -23.31 10.93 1.34
CA PHE A 112 -23.88 10.42 0.09
C PHE A 112 -25.33 9.91 0.20
N PHE A 113 -25.79 9.52 1.39
CA PHE A 113 -27.07 8.79 1.57
C PHE A 113 -28.00 9.40 2.63
N SER A 114 -27.72 10.63 3.09
CA SER A 114 -28.63 11.36 3.98
C SER A 114 -29.90 11.85 3.26
N ASN A 115 -30.86 12.37 4.02
CA ASN A 115 -32.06 13.03 3.49
C ASN A 115 -31.69 14.26 2.64
N GLU A 116 -32.50 14.57 1.61
CA GLU A 116 -32.20 15.64 0.64
C GLU A 116 -31.97 17.02 1.27
N GLU A 117 -32.67 17.36 2.35
CA GLU A 117 -32.47 18.62 3.08
C GLU A 117 -31.08 18.70 3.70
N VAL A 118 -30.62 17.60 4.29
CA VAL A 118 -29.30 17.49 4.93
C VAL A 118 -28.22 17.47 3.86
N LEU A 119 -28.41 16.74 2.75
CA LEU A 119 -27.46 16.66 1.65
C LEU A 119 -27.13 18.05 1.06
N LYS A 120 -28.13 18.92 0.90
CA LYS A 120 -27.92 20.29 0.39
C LYS A 120 -27.03 21.15 1.29
N GLU A 121 -27.04 20.87 2.59
CA GLU A 121 -26.23 21.59 3.58
C GLU A 121 -24.81 21.01 3.68
N ILE A 122 -24.68 19.67 3.68
CA ILE A 122 -23.40 19.02 3.94
C ILE A 122 -22.55 18.74 2.69
N GLN A 123 -23.14 18.70 1.49
CA GLN A 123 -22.41 18.49 0.23
C GLN A 123 -21.78 19.79 -0.30
N THR A 124 -20.96 20.42 0.53
CA THR A 124 -20.10 21.52 0.10
C THR A 124 -18.96 20.98 -0.78
N ALA A 125 -18.39 21.85 -1.61
CA ALA A 125 -17.26 21.47 -2.47
C ALA A 125 -16.09 20.87 -1.69
N ASP A 126 -15.82 21.40 -0.49
CA ASP A 126 -14.74 20.92 0.38
C ASP A 126 -15.06 19.57 1.02
N ASN A 127 -16.30 19.36 1.46
CA ASN A 127 -16.72 18.08 2.03
C ASN A 127 -16.71 16.96 0.99
N MET A 128 -17.17 17.24 -0.23
CA MET A 128 -17.14 16.28 -1.33
C MET A 128 -15.69 15.96 -1.73
N ALA A 129 -14.83 16.97 -1.85
CA ALA A 129 -13.42 16.74 -2.15
C ALA A 129 -12.71 15.91 -1.06
N SER A 130 -13.05 16.13 0.22
CA SER A 130 -12.53 15.32 1.33
C SER A 130 -13.00 13.87 1.26
N ALA A 131 -14.27 13.64 0.89
CA ALA A 131 -14.81 12.30 0.71
C ALA A 131 -14.20 11.56 -0.50
N ASP A 132 -14.01 12.25 -1.62
CA ASP A 132 -13.36 11.69 -2.81
C ASP A 132 -11.92 11.25 -2.49
N LEU A 133 -11.18 12.06 -1.73
CA LEU A 133 -9.83 11.71 -1.28
C LEU A 133 -9.84 10.49 -0.34
N ALA A 134 -10.81 10.41 0.58
CA ALA A 134 -10.95 9.26 1.46
C ALA A 134 -11.23 7.98 0.66
N ILE A 135 -12.18 8.03 -0.28
CA ILE A 135 -12.53 6.90 -1.15
C ILE A 135 -11.34 6.50 -2.02
N ALA A 136 -10.64 7.47 -2.61
CA ALA A 136 -9.46 7.21 -3.43
C ALA A 136 -8.36 6.52 -2.63
N SER A 137 -8.04 7.00 -1.43
CA SER A 137 -7.04 6.38 -0.56
C SER A 137 -7.44 4.96 -0.13
N ILE A 138 -8.72 4.73 0.22
CA ILE A 138 -9.23 3.38 0.53
C ILE A 138 -9.03 2.45 -0.66
N ALA A 139 -9.45 2.88 -1.86
CA ALA A 139 -9.34 2.08 -3.07
C ALA A 139 -7.87 1.76 -3.41
N LEU A 140 -6.98 2.75 -3.33
CA LEU A 140 -5.56 2.57 -3.63
C LEU A 140 -4.87 1.65 -2.60
N LEU A 141 -5.17 1.77 -1.31
CA LEU A 141 -4.65 0.85 -0.29
C LEU A 141 -5.14 -0.59 -0.54
N GLY A 142 -6.42 -0.76 -0.87
CA GLY A 142 -6.98 -2.07 -1.23
C GLY A 142 -6.29 -2.67 -2.47
N LEU A 143 -6.10 -1.86 -3.52
CA LEU A 143 -5.41 -2.28 -4.74
C LEU A 143 -3.95 -2.66 -4.47
N SER A 144 -3.23 -1.90 -3.64
CA SER A 144 -1.87 -2.23 -3.23
C SER A 144 -1.80 -3.54 -2.44
N GLY A 145 -2.75 -3.75 -1.53
CA GLY A 145 -2.88 -5.02 -0.81
C GLY A 145 -3.02 -6.20 -1.79
N LEU A 146 -4.00 -6.12 -2.70
CA LEU A 146 -4.26 -7.16 -3.71
C LEU A 146 -3.06 -7.37 -4.65
N ALA A 147 -2.46 -6.29 -5.15
CA ALA A 147 -1.27 -6.37 -6.00
C ALA A 147 -0.11 -7.05 -5.26
N GLY A 148 0.04 -6.84 -3.95
CA GLY A 148 1.00 -7.56 -3.11
C GLY A 148 0.73 -9.05 -2.97
N ILE A 149 -0.54 -9.46 -2.83
CA ILE A 149 -0.92 -10.87 -2.84
C ILE A 149 -0.54 -11.49 -4.19
N VAL A 150 -0.95 -10.86 -5.29
CA VAL A 150 -0.65 -11.34 -6.65
C VAL A 150 0.86 -11.41 -6.90
N SER A 151 1.61 -10.42 -6.44
CA SER A 151 3.07 -10.39 -6.53
C SER A 151 3.74 -11.58 -5.83
N SER A 152 3.07 -12.17 -4.82
CA SER A 152 3.57 -13.31 -4.06
C SER A 152 3.64 -14.60 -4.87
N PHE A 153 2.86 -14.71 -5.94
CA PHE A 153 2.88 -15.85 -6.85
C PHE A 153 3.95 -15.74 -7.95
N PHE A 154 4.55 -14.56 -8.16
CA PHE A 154 5.69 -14.42 -9.05
C PHE A 154 6.99 -14.74 -8.31
N GLY A 155 7.76 -15.69 -8.84
CA GLY A 155 9.06 -16.08 -8.31
C GLY A 155 10.12 -14.98 -8.44
N TYR A 156 11.07 -14.96 -7.50
CA TYR A 156 12.27 -14.13 -7.58
C TYR A 156 13.14 -14.58 -8.76
N ALA A 157 13.77 -13.63 -9.46
CA ALA A 157 14.70 -14.01 -10.53
C ALA A 157 15.84 -14.88 -10.01
N GLU A 158 16.23 -15.86 -10.82
CA GLU A 158 17.43 -16.64 -10.55
C GLU A 158 18.67 -15.86 -11.00
N PRO A 159 19.60 -15.57 -10.07
CA PRO A 159 20.90 -15.02 -10.45
C PRO A 159 21.67 -16.03 -11.29
N LYS A 160 22.18 -15.60 -12.45
CA LYS A 160 23.22 -16.37 -13.17
C LYS A 160 24.55 -16.07 -12.49
N PHE A 161 25.06 -17.02 -11.72
CA PHE A 161 26.42 -16.95 -11.20
C PHE A 161 27.37 -17.36 -12.34
N GLU A 162 28.14 -16.40 -12.86
CA GLU A 162 29.29 -16.76 -13.70
C GLU A 162 30.28 -17.55 -12.83
N LYS A 163 30.67 -18.72 -13.33
CA LYS A 163 31.53 -19.68 -12.63
C LYS A 163 32.89 -19.03 -12.31
#